data_AF-A0A6M0BIW4-F1
#
_entry.id   AF-A0A6M0BIW4-F1
#
_cell.length_a   1.000
_cell.length_b   1.000
_cell.length_c   1.000
_cell.angle_alpha   90.00
_cell.angle_beta   90.00
_cell.angle_gamma   90.00
#
_symmetry.space_group_name_H-M   'P 1'
#
loop_
_entity.id
_entity.type
_entity.pdbx_description
1 polymer ?
#
loop_
_entity_poly.entity_id
_entity_poly.type
_entity_poly.pdbx_seq_one_letter_code
_entity_poly.pdbx_strand_id
1 'polypeptide(L)' 'MLKGNLTHYPYPSRRRVVMGNRFAVATSQSLATLAGMEMFWAGGNAVDAAIATAIALTVV' A
#
# COMPACT_ATOMS: atom_id res chain seq x y z
N MET A 1 25.06 -18.71 18.83
CA MET A 1 24.00 -19.72 18.55
C MET A 1 22.68 -18.96 18.42
N LEU A 2 22.21 -18.82 17.17
CA LEU A 2 21.14 -17.91 16.73
C LEU A 2 19.78 -18.34 17.31
N LYS A 3 19.27 -17.58 18.28
CA LYS A 3 17.92 -17.73 18.81
C LYS A 3 16.98 -16.84 17.98
N GLY A 4 16.30 -17.43 16.99
CA GLY A 4 15.02 -16.98 16.40
C GLY A 4 14.80 -15.49 16.12
N ASN A 5 15.73 -14.78 15.45
CA ASN A 5 15.45 -13.43 14.96
C ASN A 5 14.73 -13.48 13.59
N LEU A 6 13.39 -13.40 13.61
CA LEU A 6 12.53 -13.47 12.43
C LEU A 6 12.49 -12.17 11.60
N THR A 7 13.08 -11.08 12.09
CA THR A 7 13.13 -9.78 11.38
C THR A 7 14.49 -9.51 10.74
N HIS A 8 15.43 -10.44 10.86
CA HIS A 8 16.73 -10.37 10.19
C HIS A 8 16.64 -10.96 8.78
N TYR A 9 16.86 -10.11 7.77
CA TYR A 9 16.87 -10.50 6.36
C TYR A 9 18.33 -10.62 5.84
N PRO A 10 18.90 -11.84 5.69
CA PRO A 10 20.32 -12.03 5.36
C PRO A 10 20.67 -11.78 3.89
N TYR A 11 19.68 -11.66 3.00
CA TYR A 11 19.86 -11.48 1.57
C TYR A 11 19.27 -10.14 1.11
N PRO A 12 19.87 -9.46 0.12
CA PRO A 12 19.35 -8.19 -0.38
C PRO A 12 18.01 -8.38 -1.09
N SER A 13 17.03 -7.53 -0.75
CA SER A 13 15.75 -7.40 -1.45
C SER A 13 15.81 -6.31 -2.51
N ARG A 14 14.89 -6.34 -3.48
CA ARG A 14 14.73 -5.30 -4.51
C ARG A 14 13.26 -4.91 -4.63
N ARG A 15 12.98 -3.60 -4.71
CA ARG A 15 11.64 -3.07 -5.00
C ARG A 15 11.56 -2.68 -6.46
N ARG A 16 10.73 -3.38 -7.24
CA ARG A 16 10.47 -3.00 -8.64
C ARG A 16 9.60 -1.74 -8.69
N VAL A 17 9.79 -0.94 -9.73
CA VAL A 17 8.88 0.16 -10.05
C VAL A 17 7.51 -0.43 -10.35
N VAL A 18 6.48 0.14 -9.73
CA VAL A 18 5.08 -0.22 -9.97
C VAL A 18 4.46 0.89 -10.81
N MET A 19 3.84 0.50 -11.92
CA MET A 19 3.18 1.40 -12.86
C MET A 19 1.71 0.98 -12.98
N GLY A 20 0.82 1.95 -13.16
CA GLY A 20 -0.60 1.71 -13.45
C GLY A 20 -1.03 2.47 -14.70
N ASN A 21 -1.78 1.81 -15.59
CA ASN A 21 -2.23 2.43 -16.85
C ASN A 21 -3.38 3.43 -16.64
N ARG A 22 -4.19 3.25 -15.60
CA ARG A 22 -5.36 4.09 -15.30
C ARG A 22 -5.24 4.78 -13.95
N PHE A 23 -4.87 4.00 -12.94
CA PHE A 23 -4.82 4.45 -11.57
C PHE A 23 -3.62 3.82 -10.85
N ALA A 24 -3.11 4.50 -9.83
CA ALA A 24 -2.09 4.00 -8.91
C ALA A 24 -2.30 4.63 -7.53
N VAL A 25 -2.03 3.86 -6.47
CA VAL A 25 -2.05 4.31 -5.08
C VAL A 25 -0.76 3.87 -4.41
N ALA A 26 -0.16 4.75 -3.60
CA ALA A 26 1.02 4.43 -2.81
C ALA A 26 0.88 5.00 -1.40
N THR A 27 0.89 4.14 -0.38
CA THR A 27 0.86 4.54 1.04
C THR A 27 1.79 3.63 1.86
N SER A 28 2.03 3.99 3.12
CA SER A 28 2.86 3.20 4.05
C SER A 28 2.16 1.93 4.55
N GLN A 29 0.82 1.85 4.41
CA GLN A 29 0.01 0.72 4.87
C GLN A 29 -0.66 0.01 3.69
N SER A 30 -0.50 -1.31 3.59
CA SER A 30 -1.08 -2.08 2.49
C SER A 30 -2.62 -2.04 2.49
N LEU A 31 -3.24 -2.04 3.67
CA LEU A 31 -4.69 -1.93 3.85
C LEU A 31 -5.24 -0.56 3.41
N ALA A 32 -4.53 0.53 3.73
CA ALA A 32 -4.93 1.86 3.25
C ALA A 32 -4.80 1.97 1.72
N THR A 33 -3.75 1.37 1.15
CA THR A 33 -3.60 1.28 -0.31
C THR A 33 -4.78 0.55 -0.95
N LEU A 34 -5.25 -0.54 -0.33
CA LEU A 34 -6.43 -1.28 -0.80
C LEU A 34 -7.72 -0.44 -0.76
N ALA A 35 -7.95 0.31 0.32
CA ALA A 35 -9.11 1.21 0.41
C ALA A 35 -9.15 2.25 -0.72
N GLY A 36 -8.00 2.79 -1.11
CA GLY A 36 -7.91 3.68 -2.28
C GLY A 36 -8.20 2.97 -3.60
N MET A 37 -7.76 1.71 -3.75
CA MET A 37 -8.06 0.89 -4.92
C MET A 37 -9.55 0.55 -5.02
N GLU A 38 -10.22 0.29 -3.90
CA GLU A 38 -11.67 0.06 -3.86
C GLU A 38 -12.46 1.27 -4.35
N MET A 39 -12.01 2.49 -4.03
CA MET A 39 -12.65 3.70 -4.58
C MET A 39 -12.48 3.80 -6.10
N PHE A 40 -11.32 3.41 -6.66
CA PHE A 40 -11.18 3.33 -8.10
C PHE A 40 -12.08 2.24 -8.73
N TRP A 41 -12.24 1.09 -8.08
CA TRP A 41 -13.16 0.04 -8.56
C TRP A 41 -14.64 0.43 -8.46
N ALA A 42 -14.98 1.27 -7.48
CA ALA A 42 -16.32 1.86 -7.35
C ALA A 42 -16.59 2.98 -8.40
N GLY A 43 -15.61 3.31 -9.26
CA GLY A 43 -15.73 4.36 -10.27
C GLY A 43 -15.37 5.75 -9.78
N GLY A 44 -14.77 5.87 -8.60
CA GLY A 44 -14.26 7.12 -8.04
C GLY A 44 -13.00 7.62 -8.73
N ASN A 45 -12.66 8.87 -8.45
CA ASN A 45 -11.47 9.54 -8.98
C ASN A 45 -10.29 9.50 -7.99
N ALA A 46 -9.18 10.16 -8.35
CA ALA A 46 -7.98 10.19 -7.52
C ALA A 46 -8.16 10.89 -6.17
N VAL A 47 -9.06 11.87 -6.08
CA VAL A 47 -9.41 12.56 -4.83
C VAL A 47 -10.19 11.63 -3.91
N ASP A 48 -11.16 10.87 -4.45
CA ASP A 48 -11.93 9.89 -3.67
C ASP A 48 -11.00 8.82 -3.08
N ALA A 49 -10.07 8.30 -3.90
CA ALA A 49 -9.05 7.35 -3.47
C ALA A 49 -8.12 7.95 -2.40
N ALA A 50 -7.73 9.23 -2.51
CA ALA A 50 -6.91 9.90 -1.52
C ALA A 50 -7.64 10.09 -0.19
N ILE A 51 -8.93 10.45 -0.21
CA ILE A 51 -9.74 10.61 1.01
C ILE A 51 -9.92 9.25 1.70
N ALA A 52 -10.25 8.20 0.96
CA ALA A 52 -10.39 6.85 1.52
C ALA A 52 -9.09 6.34 2.15
N THR A 53 -7.95 6.53 1.46
CA THR A 53 -6.64 6.15 2.02
C THR A 53 -6.29 6.94 3.28
N ALA A 54 -6.54 8.26 3.30
CA ALA A 54 -6.27 9.11 4.45
C ALA A 54 -7.09 8.71 5.68
N ILE A 55 -8.38 8.43 5.49
CA ILE A 55 -9.25 7.96 6.58
C ILE A 55 -8.77 6.59 7.08
N ALA A 56 -8.48 5.64 6.18
CA ALA A 56 -7.99 4.32 6.56
C ALA A 56 -6.71 4.39 7.42
N LEU A 57 -5.74 5.25 7.04
CA LEU A 57 -4.48 5.44 7.78
C LEU A 57 -4.66 5.94 9.23
N THR A 58 -5.81 6.50 9.58
CA THR A 58 -6.07 6.87 10.99
C THR A 58 -6.31 5.65 11.88
N VAL A 59 -6.65 4.50 11.27
CA VAL A 59 -7.00 3.26 11.97
C VAL A 59 -5.93 2.19 11.80
N VAL A 60 -5.25 2.14 10.64
CA VAL A 60 -4.28 1.06 10.30
C VAL A 60 -2.81 1.44 10.36
#